data_AF-A0A1L3MV62-F1
#
_entry.id   AF-A0A1L3MV62-F1
#
_cell.length_a   1.000
_cell.length_b   1.000
_cell.length_c   1.000
_cell.angle_alpha   90.00
_cell.angle_beta   90.00
_cell.angle_gamma   90.00
#
_symmetry.space_group_name_H-M   'P 1'
#
loop_
_entity.id
_entity.type
_entity.pdbx_description
1 polymer ?
#
loop_
_entity_poly.entity_id
_entity_poly.type
_entity_poly.pdbx_seq_one_letter_code
_entity_poly.pdbx_strand_id
1 'polypeptide(L)'
;MGKLSLLAPQIVNGCQTAKTIGDFYKHKTKDELPSIEFDGHLLVKIIKTPNKDDESKKKGIRDNITRFTNSQNAVRGLDFYALDEFQHELRDRFEKIGFYYEIQRGSFISLNKVKQSVYKGSEDYNYLLEGVKSKKKYVLPAKEVIQAYTATVKLMPNVAYGRANELIPSGNKWDEIINEKTRSLPLEHFLFPYLSLKYVKEELGYKTGANDFKVNSAFLFIATYNLFLTSLVNEFQNTNYETIEEVNVKLLKTIFKSADLNKQIFICTHGILKLFFQDSNVEEAKRENLRGFIQNKMKKGTKYWAILERRVQLEIRDLEIENKNLYIELKELISNPIYLELPTE
;
A
#
# COMPACT_ATOMS: atom_id res chain seq x y z
N MET A 1 -31.61 -37.77 -27.51
CA MET A 1 -30.53 -36.94 -26.91
C MET A 1 -30.75 -35.50 -27.34
N GLY A 2 -30.90 -34.56 -26.40
CA GLY A 2 -31.05 -33.15 -26.73
C GLY A 2 -29.73 -32.57 -27.22
N LYS A 3 -29.73 -31.95 -28.40
CA LYS A 3 -28.57 -31.23 -28.94
C LYS A 3 -28.61 -29.81 -28.39
N LEU A 4 -27.62 -29.43 -27.59
CA LEU A 4 -27.50 -28.07 -27.07
C LEU A 4 -26.54 -27.29 -27.97
N SER A 5 -26.96 -26.11 -28.43
CA SER A 5 -26.11 -25.18 -29.18
C SER A 5 -25.83 -23.95 -28.33
N LEU A 6 -24.56 -23.57 -28.20
CA LEU A 6 -24.13 -22.35 -27.51
C LEU A 6 -23.83 -21.30 -28.57
N LEU A 7 -24.50 -20.15 -28.52
CA LEU A 7 -24.25 -19.04 -29.42
C LEU A 7 -23.35 -18.01 -28.70
N ALA A 8 -22.20 -17.69 -29.31
CA ALA A 8 -21.23 -16.69 -28.80
C ALA A 8 -20.84 -16.84 -27.31
N PRO A 9 -20.29 -18.00 -26.88
CA PRO A 9 -19.83 -18.15 -25.51
C PRO A 9 -18.68 -17.20 -25.20
N GLN A 10 -18.71 -16.55 -24.03
CA GLN A 10 -17.65 -15.66 -23.57
C GLN A 10 -16.79 -16.35 -22.49
N ILE A 11 -15.46 -16.25 -22.63
CA ILE A 11 -14.51 -16.80 -21.65
C ILE A 11 -14.21 -15.73 -20.59
N VAL A 12 -14.74 -15.91 -19.38
CA VAL A 12 -14.63 -14.94 -18.28
C VAL A 12 -13.19 -14.81 -17.73
N ASN A 13 -12.39 -15.88 -17.77
CA ASN A 13 -10.99 -15.90 -17.29
C ASN A 13 -9.96 -16.06 -18.44
N GLY A 14 -10.22 -15.44 -19.59
CA GLY A 14 -9.46 -15.71 -20.84
C GLY A 14 -7.94 -15.61 -20.71
N CYS A 15 -7.42 -14.66 -19.92
CA CYS A 15 -5.98 -14.48 -19.74
C CYS A 15 -5.33 -15.62 -18.92
N GLN A 16 -6.03 -16.14 -17.91
CA GLN A 16 -5.55 -17.31 -17.16
C GLN A 16 -5.64 -18.57 -18.01
N THR A 17 -6.74 -18.76 -18.74
CA THR A 17 -6.91 -19.88 -19.67
C THR A 17 -5.81 -19.90 -20.72
N ALA A 18 -5.53 -18.75 -21.36
CA ALA A 18 -4.46 -18.62 -22.34
C ALA A 18 -3.08 -18.90 -21.73
N LYS A 19 -2.83 -18.41 -20.51
CA LYS A 19 -1.58 -18.69 -19.80
C LYS A 19 -1.40 -20.17 -19.49
N THR A 20 -2.43 -20.85 -18.96
CA THR A 20 -2.36 -22.28 -18.63
C THR A 20 -2.13 -23.14 -19.88
N ILE A 21 -2.79 -22.80 -20.98
CA ILE A 21 -2.55 -23.46 -22.28
C ILE A 21 -1.09 -23.22 -22.72
N GLY A 22 -0.62 -21.98 -22.64
CA GLY A 22 0.77 -21.64 -22.98
C GLY A 22 1.80 -22.38 -22.11
N ASP A 23 1.58 -22.43 -20.79
CA ASP A 23 2.45 -23.12 -19.84
C ASP A 23 2.47 -24.64 -20.09
N PHE A 24 1.32 -25.24 -20.42
CA PHE A 24 1.24 -26.66 -20.79
C PHE A 24 2.17 -27.00 -21.98
N TYR A 25 2.11 -26.23 -23.06
CA TYR A 25 2.97 -26.46 -24.23
C TYR A 25 4.44 -26.10 -23.98
N LYS A 26 4.71 -25.13 -23.10
CA LYS A 26 6.08 -24.71 -22.76
C LYS A 26 6.91 -25.81 -22.10
N HIS A 27 6.26 -26.76 -21.44
CA HIS A 27 6.91 -27.88 -20.76
C HIS A 27 6.99 -29.16 -21.61
N LYS A 28 6.64 -29.08 -22.91
CA LYS A 28 6.70 -30.22 -23.84
C LYS A 28 7.92 -30.13 -24.74
N THR A 29 8.58 -31.26 -24.92
CA THR A 29 9.71 -31.40 -25.85
C THR A 29 9.21 -31.55 -27.29
N LYS A 30 10.10 -31.32 -28.27
CA LYS A 30 9.74 -31.41 -29.70
C LYS A 30 9.20 -32.79 -30.10
N ASP A 31 9.61 -33.84 -29.39
CA ASP A 31 9.21 -35.23 -29.65
C ASP A 31 7.86 -35.59 -29.02
N GLU A 32 7.41 -34.82 -28.02
CA GLU A 32 6.12 -35.01 -27.35
C GLU A 32 4.96 -34.24 -28.00
N LEU A 33 5.26 -33.19 -28.78
CA LEU A 33 4.22 -32.37 -29.44
C LEU A 33 3.34 -33.15 -30.44
N PRO A 34 3.86 -34.10 -31.25
CA PRO A 34 3.05 -34.83 -32.23
C PRO A 34 2.04 -35.79 -31.63
N SER A 35 2.21 -36.21 -30.36
CA SER A 35 1.32 -37.15 -29.67
C SER A 35 0.26 -36.45 -28.81
N ILE A 36 0.25 -35.11 -28.78
CA ILE A 36 -0.77 -34.34 -28.08
C ILE A 36 -2.02 -34.26 -28.95
N GLU A 37 -3.14 -34.69 -28.37
CA GLU A 37 -4.46 -34.53 -28.97
C GLU A 37 -4.82 -33.04 -29.05
N PHE A 38 -5.06 -32.54 -30.28
CA PHE A 38 -5.37 -31.13 -30.51
C PHE A 38 -6.81 -30.77 -30.15
N ASP A 39 -7.67 -31.77 -29.92
CA ASP A 39 -9.06 -31.57 -29.55
C ASP A 39 -9.17 -31.19 -28.07
N GLY A 40 -9.49 -29.92 -27.85
CA GLY A 40 -9.73 -29.37 -26.52
C GLY A 40 -11.13 -29.73 -26.01
N HIS A 41 -11.20 -30.39 -24.86
CA HIS A 41 -12.47 -30.69 -24.20
C HIS A 41 -12.82 -29.59 -23.18
N LEU A 42 -14.05 -29.07 -23.26
CA LEU A 42 -14.56 -28.08 -22.32
C LEU A 42 -15.64 -28.69 -21.44
N LEU A 43 -15.44 -28.64 -20.12
CA LEU A 43 -16.49 -28.97 -19.17
C LEU A 43 -17.45 -27.78 -19.03
N VAL A 44 -18.68 -27.95 -19.49
CA VAL A 44 -19.72 -26.91 -19.42
C VAL A 44 -20.71 -27.24 -18.30
N LYS A 45 -20.92 -26.30 -17.37
CA LYS A 45 -21.97 -26.38 -16.35
C LYS A 45 -23.14 -25.48 -16.75
N ILE A 46 -24.30 -26.08 -17.03
CA ILE A 46 -25.53 -25.36 -17.38
C ILE A 46 -26.38 -25.19 -16.12
N ILE A 47 -26.75 -23.96 -15.80
CA ILE A 47 -27.60 -23.66 -14.65
C ILE A 47 -28.93 -23.14 -15.20
N LYS A 48 -29.99 -23.91 -15.00
CA LYS A 48 -31.36 -23.56 -15.42
C LYS A 48 -32.10 -22.93 -14.25
N THR A 49 -32.57 -21.70 -14.43
CA THR A 49 -33.49 -21.06 -13.48
C THR A 49 -34.95 -21.34 -13.86
N PRO A 50 -35.87 -21.47 -12.88
CA PRO A 50 -37.31 -21.55 -13.15
C PRO A 50 -37.82 -20.36 -13.98
N ASN A 51 -38.69 -20.62 -14.97
CA ASN A 51 -39.31 -19.56 -15.78
C ASN A 51 -40.18 -18.58 -14.96
N LYS A 52 -40.58 -18.97 -13.75
CA LYS A 52 -41.42 -18.17 -12.83
C LYS A 52 -40.62 -17.13 -12.02
N ASP A 53 -39.29 -17.18 -12.09
CA ASP A 53 -38.46 -16.19 -11.41
C ASP A 53 -38.46 -14.87 -12.20
N ASP A 54 -38.62 -13.77 -11.48
CA ASP A 54 -38.45 -12.43 -12.02
C ASP A 54 -36.98 -12.14 -12.38
N GLU A 55 -36.75 -11.23 -13.31
CA GLU A 55 -35.42 -10.86 -13.83
C GLU A 55 -34.47 -10.38 -12.71
N SER A 56 -34.99 -9.77 -11.65
CA SER A 56 -34.21 -9.39 -10.47
C SER A 56 -33.58 -10.62 -9.75
N LYS A 57 -34.34 -11.71 -9.59
CA LYS A 57 -33.86 -12.97 -9.00
C LYS A 57 -32.91 -13.71 -9.91
N LYS A 58 -33.20 -13.75 -11.23
CA LYS A 58 -32.28 -14.33 -12.22
C LYS A 58 -30.96 -13.57 -12.26
N LYS A 59 -30.99 -12.24 -12.17
CA LYS A 59 -29.81 -11.38 -12.06
C LYS A 59 -29.03 -11.67 -10.77
N GLY A 60 -29.70 -11.71 -9.61
CA GLY A 60 -29.04 -12.04 -8.34
C GLY A 60 -28.37 -13.43 -8.33
N ILE A 61 -28.98 -14.43 -8.97
CA ILE A 61 -28.37 -15.77 -9.13
C ILE A 61 -27.13 -15.70 -10.05
N ARG A 62 -27.21 -14.98 -11.18
CA ARG A 62 -26.06 -14.77 -12.08
C ARG A 62 -24.92 -14.03 -11.38
N ASP A 63 -25.22 -13.00 -10.61
CA ASP A 63 -24.25 -12.20 -9.87
C ASP A 63 -23.57 -13.04 -8.79
N ASN A 64 -24.32 -13.88 -8.07
CA ASN A 64 -23.76 -14.80 -7.09
C ASN A 64 -22.88 -15.88 -7.75
N ILE A 65 -23.32 -16.50 -8.85
CA ILE A 65 -22.50 -17.49 -9.57
C ILE A 65 -21.20 -16.82 -10.05
N THR A 66 -21.28 -15.62 -10.60
CA THR A 66 -20.11 -14.86 -11.06
C THR A 66 -19.20 -14.52 -9.88
N ARG A 67 -19.75 -14.00 -8.78
CA ARG A 67 -19.01 -13.64 -7.55
C ARG A 67 -18.33 -14.85 -6.92
N PHE A 68 -19.03 -15.98 -6.76
CA PHE A 68 -18.46 -17.18 -6.15
C PHE A 68 -17.48 -17.91 -7.07
N THR A 69 -17.71 -17.88 -8.40
CA THR A 69 -16.74 -18.43 -9.38
C THR A 69 -15.47 -17.57 -9.45
N ASN A 70 -15.61 -16.23 -9.41
CA ASN A 70 -14.49 -15.29 -9.28
C ASN A 70 -13.86 -15.29 -7.88
N SER A 71 -14.54 -15.83 -6.87
CA SER A 71 -13.93 -16.06 -5.55
C SER A 71 -13.03 -17.30 -5.54
N GLN A 72 -13.27 -18.26 -6.43
CA GLN A 72 -12.40 -19.42 -6.64
C GLN A 72 -11.21 -19.12 -7.58
N ASN A 73 -11.38 -18.23 -8.56
CA ASN A 73 -10.29 -17.64 -9.33
C ASN A 73 -10.22 -16.15 -9.04
N ALA A 74 -9.60 -15.76 -7.92
CA ALA A 74 -9.54 -14.38 -7.47
C ALA A 74 -9.28 -13.41 -8.63
N VAL A 75 -10.33 -12.70 -9.06
CA VAL A 75 -10.19 -11.43 -9.78
C VAL A 75 -9.29 -10.61 -8.88
N ARG A 76 -8.05 -10.40 -9.34
CA ARG A 76 -6.99 -9.95 -8.45
C ARG A 76 -7.37 -8.54 -8.05
N GLY A 77 -7.13 -8.17 -6.79
CA GLY A 77 -7.41 -6.83 -6.27
C GLY A 77 -7.00 -5.66 -7.18
N LEU A 78 -6.03 -5.89 -8.07
CA LEU A 78 -5.54 -4.97 -9.12
C LEU A 78 -6.55 -4.65 -10.23
N ASP A 79 -7.41 -5.58 -10.62
CA ASP A 79 -8.42 -5.32 -11.67
C ASP A 79 -9.49 -4.33 -11.17
N PHE A 80 -9.68 -4.24 -9.85
CA PHE A 80 -10.57 -3.25 -9.23
C PHE A 80 -9.98 -1.84 -9.27
N TYR A 81 -8.67 -1.67 -9.06
CA TYR A 81 -8.04 -0.35 -9.15
C TYR A 81 -8.09 0.23 -10.57
N ALA A 82 -8.05 -0.62 -11.60
CA ALA A 82 -8.15 -0.18 -12.99
C ALA A 82 -9.55 0.31 -13.41
N LEU A 83 -10.57 0.11 -12.58
CA LEU A 83 -11.95 0.56 -12.82
C LEU A 83 -12.34 1.76 -11.93
N ASP A 84 -11.47 2.16 -11.01
CA ASP A 84 -11.75 3.23 -10.05
C ASP A 84 -11.23 4.58 -10.57
N GLU A 85 -12.12 5.57 -10.62
CA GLU A 85 -11.81 6.91 -11.15
C GLU A 85 -10.69 7.61 -10.36
N PHE A 86 -10.69 7.49 -9.04
CA PHE A 86 -9.66 8.09 -8.20
C PHE A 86 -8.27 7.50 -8.46
N GLN A 87 -8.18 6.21 -8.81
CA GLN A 87 -6.92 5.60 -9.23
C GLN A 87 -6.41 6.17 -10.56
N HIS A 88 -7.30 6.52 -11.48
CA HIS A 88 -6.93 7.19 -12.73
C HIS A 88 -6.44 8.62 -12.46
N GLU A 89 -7.12 9.37 -11.61
CA GLU A 89 -6.68 10.71 -11.20
C GLU A 89 -5.30 10.68 -10.52
N LEU A 90 -5.07 9.74 -9.61
CA LEU A 90 -3.76 9.54 -8.99
C LEU A 90 -2.69 9.22 -10.02
N ARG A 91 -3.00 8.36 -11.00
CA ARG A 91 -2.06 8.03 -12.08
C ARG A 91 -1.59 9.27 -12.82
N ASP A 92 -2.54 10.12 -13.22
CA ASP A 92 -2.24 11.34 -13.98
C ASP A 92 -1.42 12.33 -13.13
N ARG A 93 -1.69 12.39 -11.82
CA ARG A 93 -0.92 13.21 -10.86
C ARG A 93 0.51 12.70 -10.65
N PHE A 94 0.69 11.39 -10.51
CA PHE A 94 2.03 10.77 -10.37
C PHE A 94 2.86 10.89 -11.65
N GLU A 95 2.24 10.75 -12.82
CA GLU A 95 2.92 10.86 -14.10
C GLU A 95 3.54 12.26 -14.30
N LYS A 96 2.84 13.31 -13.88
CA LYS A 96 3.33 14.71 -13.92
C LYS A 96 4.62 14.93 -13.11
N ILE A 97 4.89 14.10 -12.11
CA ILE A 97 6.08 14.20 -11.25
C ILE A 97 7.08 13.05 -11.49
N GLY A 98 6.97 12.35 -12.63
CA GLY A 98 7.97 11.38 -13.09
C GLY A 98 7.84 9.98 -12.51
N PHE A 99 6.74 9.64 -11.85
CA PHE A 99 6.47 8.30 -11.31
C PHE A 99 5.41 7.55 -12.13
N TYR A 100 5.60 6.24 -12.33
CA TYR A 100 4.61 5.39 -12.98
C TYR A 100 3.70 4.74 -11.95
N TYR A 101 2.44 5.16 -11.87
CA TYR A 101 1.44 4.54 -11.01
C TYR A 101 0.83 3.31 -11.67
N GLU A 102 1.22 2.12 -11.19
CA GLU A 102 0.78 0.83 -11.75
C GLU A 102 -0.54 0.39 -11.10
N ILE A 103 -1.66 0.76 -11.74
CA ILE A 103 -3.01 0.32 -11.35
C ILE A 103 -3.32 -1.11 -11.83
N GLN A 104 -2.69 -1.56 -12.93
CA GLN A 104 -2.83 -2.91 -13.47
C GLN A 104 -1.48 -3.65 -13.46
N ARG A 105 -1.44 -4.86 -12.90
CA ARG A 105 -0.20 -5.61 -12.74
C ARG A 105 0.53 -5.82 -14.07
N GLY A 106 1.79 -5.39 -14.14
CA GLY A 106 2.63 -5.62 -15.31
C GLY A 106 2.37 -4.65 -16.45
N SER A 107 1.51 -3.65 -16.28
CA SER A 107 1.27 -2.62 -17.30
C SER A 107 2.53 -1.79 -17.58
N PHE A 108 3.44 -1.65 -16.61
CA PHE A 108 4.73 -1.00 -16.86
C PHE A 108 5.60 -1.81 -17.82
N ILE A 109 5.61 -3.14 -17.66
CA ILE A 109 6.48 -4.04 -18.43
C ILE A 109 6.04 -4.12 -19.89
N SER A 110 4.74 -3.95 -20.15
CA SER A 110 4.19 -3.93 -21.52
C SER A 110 4.48 -2.63 -22.27
N LEU A 111 4.93 -1.57 -21.60
CA LEU A 111 5.40 -0.36 -22.26
C LEU A 111 6.69 -0.63 -23.03
N ASN A 112 6.88 0.07 -24.16
CA ASN A 112 8.16 0.06 -24.85
C ASN A 112 9.26 0.75 -24.03
N LYS A 113 10.53 0.46 -24.34
CA LYS A 113 11.68 0.98 -23.57
C LYS A 113 11.74 2.51 -23.50
N VAL A 114 11.33 3.20 -24.57
CA VAL A 114 11.31 4.67 -24.63
C VAL A 114 10.32 5.22 -23.60
N LYS A 115 9.09 4.67 -23.56
CA LYS A 115 8.08 5.03 -22.57
C LYS A 115 8.51 4.65 -21.15
N GLN A 116 9.20 3.54 -20.95
CA GLN A 116 9.73 3.21 -19.62
C GLN A 116 10.80 4.22 -19.14
N SER A 117 11.63 4.74 -20.05
CA SER A 117 12.74 5.65 -19.68
C SER A 117 12.33 7.07 -19.30
N VAL A 118 11.07 7.47 -19.53
CA VAL A 118 10.58 8.81 -19.14
C VAL A 118 10.37 8.92 -17.63
N TYR A 119 10.12 7.79 -16.95
CA TYR A 119 9.91 7.76 -15.51
C TYR A 119 11.26 7.77 -14.79
N LYS A 120 11.57 8.91 -14.17
CA LYS A 120 12.83 9.18 -13.45
C LYS A 120 12.63 9.58 -11.98
N GLY A 121 11.39 9.55 -11.52
CA GLY A 121 11.00 10.06 -10.20
C GLY A 121 11.22 11.57 -10.08
N SER A 122 11.43 12.01 -8.84
CA SER A 122 11.70 13.41 -8.49
C SER A 122 13.10 13.49 -7.89
N GLU A 123 13.95 14.38 -8.39
CA GLU A 123 15.32 14.55 -7.89
C GLU A 123 15.35 14.78 -6.37
N ASP A 124 14.43 15.61 -5.86
CA ASP A 124 14.24 15.89 -4.43
C ASP A 124 14.02 14.64 -3.56
N TYR A 125 13.43 13.57 -4.12
CA TYR A 125 12.98 12.41 -3.35
C TYR A 125 13.65 11.09 -3.77
N ASN A 126 14.50 11.13 -4.80
CA ASN A 126 15.12 9.94 -5.37
C ASN A 126 16.05 9.21 -4.39
N TYR A 127 16.58 9.90 -3.38
CA TYR A 127 17.39 9.30 -2.33
C TYR A 127 16.62 8.21 -1.54
N LEU A 128 15.29 8.29 -1.46
CA LEU A 128 14.45 7.27 -0.81
C LEU A 128 14.36 5.96 -1.59
N LEU A 129 14.87 5.94 -2.82
CA LEU A 129 14.81 4.82 -3.76
C LEU A 129 16.19 4.28 -4.16
N GLU A 130 17.27 4.78 -3.58
CA GLU A 130 18.65 4.39 -3.93
C GLU A 130 18.90 2.89 -3.74
N GLY A 131 18.38 2.31 -2.67
CA GLY A 131 18.49 0.87 -2.37
C GLY A 131 17.66 -0.02 -3.28
N VAL A 132 16.75 0.54 -4.07
CA VAL A 132 15.94 -0.21 -5.03
C VAL A 132 16.78 -0.51 -6.27
N LYS A 133 17.44 -1.68 -6.28
CA LYS A 133 18.29 -2.13 -7.40
C LYS A 133 17.54 -2.45 -8.70
N SER A 134 16.21 -2.44 -8.68
CA SER A 134 15.37 -2.72 -9.83
C SER A 134 15.25 -1.51 -10.75
N LYS A 135 15.27 -1.75 -12.08
CA LYS A 135 14.91 -0.73 -13.09
C LYS A 135 13.48 -0.19 -12.93
N LYS A 136 12.67 -0.83 -12.08
CA LYS A 136 11.29 -0.44 -11.74
C LYS A 136 11.21 0.43 -10.48
N LYS A 137 12.31 1.06 -10.04
CA LYS A 137 12.31 1.87 -8.80
C LYS A 137 11.32 3.04 -8.81
N TYR A 138 10.97 3.56 -9.99
CA TYR A 138 9.97 4.63 -10.17
C TYR A 138 8.55 4.12 -10.45
N VAL A 139 8.32 2.81 -10.32
CA VAL A 139 7.01 2.18 -10.49
C VAL A 139 6.35 2.03 -9.13
N LEU A 140 5.17 2.62 -8.97
CA LEU A 140 4.37 2.67 -7.76
C LEU A 140 3.14 1.77 -7.93
N PRO A 141 3.15 0.50 -7.45
CA PRO A 141 1.96 -0.34 -7.50
C PRO A 141 0.84 0.24 -6.65
N ALA A 142 -0.35 0.40 -7.23
CA ALA A 142 -1.52 0.98 -6.57
C ALA A 142 -1.79 0.36 -5.19
N LYS A 143 -1.77 -0.98 -5.14
CA LYS A 143 -1.92 -1.74 -3.90
C LYS A 143 -0.94 -1.30 -2.79
N GLU A 144 0.36 -1.17 -3.10
CA GLU A 144 1.35 -0.77 -2.09
C GLU A 144 1.20 0.69 -1.69
N VAL A 145 0.84 1.58 -2.62
CA VAL A 145 0.57 3.00 -2.32
C VAL A 145 -0.62 3.13 -1.38
N ILE A 146 -1.72 2.43 -1.65
CA ILE A 146 -2.90 2.47 -0.77
C ILE A 146 -2.60 1.83 0.59
N GLN A 147 -1.89 0.71 0.65
CA GLN A 147 -1.46 0.13 1.93
C GLN A 147 -0.58 1.11 2.72
N ALA A 148 0.36 1.78 2.06
CA ALA A 148 1.23 2.76 2.71
C ALA A 148 0.43 3.97 3.22
N TYR A 149 -0.46 4.52 2.40
CA TYR A 149 -1.40 5.58 2.80
C TYR A 149 -2.23 5.16 4.01
N THR A 150 -2.85 3.98 4.00
CA THR A 150 -3.66 3.48 5.12
C THR A 150 -2.84 3.31 6.40
N ALA A 151 -1.61 2.77 6.31
CA ALA A 151 -0.75 2.61 7.48
C ALA A 151 -0.38 3.97 8.08
N THR A 152 0.00 4.91 7.22
CA THR A 152 0.56 6.20 7.60
C THR A 152 -0.50 7.23 7.95
N VAL A 153 -1.36 7.58 6.99
CA VAL A 153 -2.27 8.73 7.10
C VAL A 153 -3.45 8.38 8.01
N LYS A 154 -3.97 7.16 7.89
CA LYS A 154 -5.07 6.68 8.74
C LYS A 154 -4.60 5.99 10.03
N LEU A 155 -3.30 5.87 10.25
CA LEU A 155 -2.71 5.19 11.41
C LEU A 155 -3.25 3.76 11.60
N MET A 156 -3.43 3.02 10.50
CA MET A 156 -3.97 1.65 10.48
C MET A 156 -2.96 0.62 9.95
N PRO A 157 -1.77 0.47 10.58
CA PRO A 157 -0.75 -0.47 10.10
C PRO A 157 -1.21 -1.94 10.17
N ASN A 158 -2.10 -2.28 11.11
CA ASN A 158 -2.69 -3.61 11.22
C ASN A 158 -3.54 -4.00 9.99
N VAL A 159 -4.32 -3.05 9.45
CA VAL A 159 -5.15 -3.25 8.26
C VAL A 159 -4.28 -3.25 7.01
N ALA A 160 -3.37 -2.27 6.89
CA ALA A 160 -2.43 -2.18 5.78
C ALA A 160 -1.62 -3.47 5.61
N TYR A 161 -1.07 -4.01 6.70
CA TYR A 161 -0.29 -5.24 6.65
C TYR A 161 -1.17 -6.50 6.55
N GLY A 162 -2.21 -6.60 7.37
CA GLY A 162 -2.96 -7.85 7.57
C GLY A 162 -4.14 -8.08 6.63
N ARG A 163 -4.71 -7.01 6.08
CA ARG A 163 -6.04 -7.03 5.46
C ARG A 163 -6.07 -6.23 4.17
N ALA A 164 -5.03 -6.38 3.34
CA ALA A 164 -4.89 -5.66 2.07
C ALA A 164 -6.10 -5.81 1.12
N ASN A 165 -6.84 -6.92 1.22
CA ASN A 165 -8.05 -7.14 0.43
C ASN A 165 -9.25 -6.28 0.88
N GLU A 166 -9.22 -5.70 2.08
CA GLU A 166 -10.22 -4.72 2.52
C GLU A 166 -9.97 -3.33 1.92
N LEU A 167 -8.76 -3.11 1.37
CA LEU A 167 -8.25 -1.84 0.85
C LEU A 167 -8.24 -1.76 -0.68
N ILE A 168 -8.90 -2.68 -1.36
CA ILE A 168 -9.12 -2.61 -2.82
C ILE A 168 -10.47 -1.94 -3.09
N PRO A 169 -10.71 -1.38 -4.29
CA PRO A 169 -12.04 -0.88 -4.63
C PRO A 169 -13.10 -1.99 -4.48
N SER A 170 -14.24 -1.64 -3.89
CA SER A 170 -15.29 -2.56 -3.42
C SER A 170 -14.92 -3.42 -2.18
N GLY A 171 -13.76 -3.20 -1.57
CA GLY A 171 -13.39 -3.78 -0.29
C GLY A 171 -14.13 -3.10 0.87
N ASN A 172 -14.38 -3.84 1.95
CA ASN A 172 -15.21 -3.38 3.07
C ASN A 172 -14.71 -2.10 3.77
N LYS A 173 -13.45 -1.71 3.59
CA LYS A 173 -12.87 -0.48 4.14
C LYS A 173 -12.55 0.58 3.08
N TRP A 174 -12.86 0.31 1.81
CA TRP A 174 -12.51 1.21 0.71
C TRP A 174 -13.15 2.58 0.88
N ASP A 175 -14.48 2.64 0.99
CA ASP A 175 -15.19 3.93 1.09
C ASP A 175 -14.93 4.66 2.41
N GLU A 176 -14.60 3.93 3.48
CA GLU A 176 -14.15 4.49 4.77
C GLU A 176 -12.83 5.24 4.60
N ILE A 177 -11.89 4.67 3.82
CA ILE A 177 -10.51 5.15 3.71
C ILE A 177 -10.32 6.09 2.51
N ILE A 178 -11.02 5.85 1.39
CA ILE A 178 -10.95 6.57 0.12
C ILE A 178 -12.28 7.32 -0.11
N ASN A 179 -12.54 8.27 0.77
CA ASN A 179 -13.70 9.17 0.75
C ASN A 179 -13.40 10.50 0.04
N GLU A 180 -14.37 11.40 -0.03
CA GLU A 180 -14.22 12.72 -0.67
C GLU A 180 -13.05 13.52 -0.10
N LYS A 181 -12.88 13.54 1.23
CA LYS A 181 -11.72 14.18 1.90
C LYS A 181 -10.39 13.59 1.41
N THR A 182 -10.33 12.28 1.23
CA THR A 182 -9.12 11.60 0.75
C THR A 182 -8.81 11.94 -0.70
N ARG A 183 -9.84 12.09 -1.54
CA ARG A 183 -9.69 12.44 -2.95
C ARG A 183 -9.14 13.85 -3.14
N SER A 184 -9.47 14.77 -2.22
CA SER A 184 -8.93 16.15 -2.24
C SER A 184 -7.53 16.30 -1.65
N LEU A 185 -6.95 15.24 -1.05
CA LEU A 185 -5.63 15.35 -0.43
C LEU A 185 -4.51 15.65 -1.44
N PRO A 186 -3.50 16.46 -1.06
CA PRO A 186 -2.27 16.63 -1.81
C PRO A 186 -1.57 15.30 -2.11
N LEU A 187 -0.83 15.22 -3.22
CA LEU A 187 -0.26 13.97 -3.73
C LEU A 187 0.77 13.38 -2.77
N GLU A 188 1.38 14.24 -1.96
CA GLU A 188 2.37 13.95 -0.94
C GLU A 188 1.85 12.95 0.10
N HIS A 189 0.56 12.99 0.41
CA HIS A 189 -0.09 12.04 1.32
C HIS A 189 -0.10 10.60 0.76
N PHE A 190 0.14 10.41 -0.54
CA PHE A 190 0.26 9.09 -1.17
C PHE A 190 1.72 8.77 -1.53
N LEU A 191 2.45 9.78 -2.02
CA LEU A 191 3.85 9.65 -2.43
C LEU A 191 4.76 9.37 -1.23
N PHE A 192 4.73 10.20 -0.20
CA PHE A 192 5.66 10.12 0.92
C PHE A 192 5.53 8.81 1.70
N PRO A 193 4.33 8.31 2.03
CA PRO A 193 4.21 7.00 2.68
C PRO A 193 4.82 5.88 1.85
N TYR A 194 4.62 5.89 0.52
CA TYR A 194 5.18 4.87 -0.36
C TYR A 194 6.70 4.96 -0.45
N LEU A 195 7.26 6.15 -0.64
CA LEU A 195 8.71 6.34 -0.70
C LEU A 195 9.37 5.95 0.62
N SER A 196 8.80 6.34 1.76
CA SER A 196 9.24 5.89 3.07
C SER A 196 9.17 4.36 3.19
N LEU A 197 8.09 3.72 2.71
CA LEU A 197 7.96 2.26 2.71
C LEU A 197 9.08 1.59 1.92
N LYS A 198 9.50 2.15 0.78
CA LYS A 198 10.60 1.61 -0.03
C LYS A 198 11.95 1.81 0.65
N TYR A 199 12.22 3.01 1.16
CA TYR A 199 13.43 3.30 1.91
C TYR A 199 13.61 2.33 3.08
N VAL A 200 12.58 2.14 3.91
CA VAL A 200 12.71 1.31 5.12
C VAL A 200 12.88 -0.18 4.79
N LYS A 201 12.28 -0.65 3.69
CA LYS A 201 12.43 -2.04 3.23
C LYS A 201 13.82 -2.29 2.67
N GLU A 202 14.31 -1.40 1.81
CA GLU A 202 15.55 -1.64 1.05
C GLU A 202 16.80 -1.19 1.80
N GLU A 203 16.76 -0.04 2.48
CA GLU A 203 17.91 0.52 3.21
C GLU A 203 17.95 0.05 4.67
N LEU A 204 16.82 0.09 5.38
CA LEU A 204 16.80 -0.24 6.82
C LEU A 204 16.53 -1.73 7.10
N GLY A 205 16.19 -2.51 6.08
CA GLY A 205 16.00 -3.96 6.17
C GLY A 205 14.67 -4.40 6.76
N TYR A 206 13.62 -3.57 6.73
CA TYR A 206 12.26 -3.93 7.14
C TYR A 206 11.55 -4.81 6.11
N LYS A 207 12.12 -5.98 5.83
CA LYS A 207 11.64 -6.90 4.80
C LYS A 207 11.55 -8.34 5.30
N THR A 208 10.93 -9.19 4.49
CA THR A 208 10.87 -10.62 4.74
C THR A 208 12.28 -11.19 4.84
N GLY A 209 12.51 -12.07 5.83
CA GLY A 209 13.81 -12.69 6.09
C GLY A 209 14.67 -11.99 7.14
N ALA A 210 14.23 -10.87 7.72
CA ALA A 210 14.85 -10.34 8.93
C ALA A 210 14.64 -11.29 10.13
N ASN A 211 15.65 -11.41 10.98
CA ASN A 211 15.65 -12.30 12.16
C ASN A 211 15.22 -11.60 13.46
N ASP A 212 14.76 -10.35 13.36
CA ASP A 212 14.39 -9.49 14.49
C ASP A 212 12.98 -8.90 14.29
N PHE A 213 12.64 -7.87 15.07
CA PHE A 213 11.33 -7.21 15.01
C PHE A 213 11.07 -6.49 13.67
N LYS A 214 12.06 -6.33 12.79
CA LYS A 214 11.89 -5.68 11.48
C LYS A 214 11.03 -6.53 10.53
N VAL A 215 11.00 -7.84 10.74
CA VAL A 215 10.13 -8.72 9.94
C VAL A 215 8.67 -8.32 10.16
N ASN A 216 7.93 -8.12 9.07
CA ASN A 216 6.51 -7.74 9.09
C ASN A 216 6.17 -6.36 9.68
N SER A 217 7.14 -5.57 10.13
CA SER A 217 6.88 -4.28 10.80
C SER A 217 7.06 -3.05 9.90
N ALA A 218 7.32 -3.20 8.60
CA ALA A 218 7.49 -2.07 7.69
C ALA A 218 6.32 -1.08 7.68
N PHE A 219 5.08 -1.57 7.68
CA PHE A 219 3.90 -0.71 7.76
C PHE A 219 3.73 -0.05 9.13
N LEU A 220 4.09 -0.77 10.20
CA LEU A 220 4.10 -0.19 11.55
C LEU A 220 5.16 0.92 11.63
N PHE A 221 6.33 0.72 11.02
CA PHE A 221 7.40 1.71 10.98
C PHE A 221 6.95 3.01 10.33
N ILE A 222 6.37 2.96 9.13
CA ILE A 222 5.92 4.20 8.46
C ILE A 222 4.73 4.86 9.18
N ALA A 223 3.94 4.09 9.93
CA ALA A 223 2.93 4.63 10.83
C ALA A 223 3.57 5.35 12.02
N THR A 224 4.57 4.74 12.67
CA THR A 224 5.35 5.34 13.76
C THR A 224 6.09 6.59 13.31
N TYR A 225 6.69 6.59 12.13
CA TYR A 225 7.35 7.76 11.54
C TYR A 225 6.38 8.95 11.47
N ASN A 226 5.14 8.71 11.02
CA ASN A 226 4.15 9.79 10.90
C ASN A 226 3.55 10.20 12.24
N LEU A 227 3.37 9.25 13.16
CA LEU A 227 2.97 9.55 14.53
C LEU A 227 4.02 10.43 15.22
N PHE A 228 5.31 10.12 15.05
CA PHE A 228 6.42 10.91 15.57
C PHE A 228 6.46 12.31 14.94
N LEU A 229 6.35 12.39 13.62
CA LEU A 229 6.35 13.68 12.92
C LEU A 229 5.15 14.56 13.33
N THR A 230 3.95 14.00 13.40
CA THR A 230 2.75 14.72 13.86
C THR A 230 2.92 15.18 15.31
N SER A 231 3.51 14.34 16.16
CA SER A 231 3.75 14.68 17.57
C SER A 231 4.81 15.77 17.73
N LEU A 232 5.88 15.78 16.91
CA LEU A 232 6.86 16.88 16.87
C LEU A 232 6.20 18.20 16.45
N VAL A 233 5.32 18.15 15.45
CA VAL A 233 4.55 19.33 15.01
C VAL A 233 3.66 19.84 16.13
N ASN A 234 2.91 18.96 16.78
CA ASN A 234 2.08 19.32 17.93
C ASN A 234 2.89 19.97 19.06
N GLU A 235 4.06 19.43 19.38
CA GLU A 235 4.95 19.97 20.41
C GLU A 235 5.48 21.36 20.04
N PHE A 236 5.99 21.54 18.82
CA PHE A 236 6.68 22.77 18.43
C PHE A 236 5.76 23.89 17.92
N GLN A 237 4.55 23.56 17.48
CA GLN A 237 3.53 24.52 17.06
C GLN A 237 2.42 24.69 18.09
N ASN A 238 2.45 23.93 19.20
CA ASN A 238 1.38 23.89 20.21
C ASN A 238 -0.01 23.61 19.60
N THR A 239 -0.06 22.59 18.73
CA THR A 239 -1.28 22.12 18.06
C THR A 239 -1.71 20.75 18.59
N ASN A 240 -2.89 20.27 18.15
CA ASN A 240 -3.45 18.97 18.57
C ASN A 240 -3.92 18.16 17.36
N TYR A 241 -3.09 18.07 16.32
CA TYR A 241 -3.40 17.28 15.13
C TYR A 241 -3.47 15.79 15.47
N GLU A 242 -4.52 15.13 15.00
CA GLU A 242 -4.69 13.69 15.19
C GLU A 242 -3.93 12.86 14.17
N THR A 243 -3.76 13.40 12.97
CA THR A 243 -3.15 12.72 11.84
C THR A 243 -2.31 13.67 11.00
N ILE A 244 -1.40 13.10 10.19
CA ILE A 244 -0.51 13.87 9.33
C ILE A 244 -1.26 14.67 8.24
N GLU A 245 -2.53 14.34 7.96
CA GLU A 245 -3.33 15.06 6.96
C GLU A 245 -3.68 16.50 7.36
N GLU A 246 -3.54 16.81 8.65
CA GLU A 246 -3.75 18.16 9.21
C GLU A 246 -2.45 18.99 9.23
N VAL A 247 -1.30 18.36 9.00
CA VAL A 247 0.00 19.04 8.96
C VAL A 247 0.18 19.73 7.60
N ASN A 248 0.72 20.96 7.63
CA ASN A 248 0.97 21.74 6.42
C ASN A 248 1.84 20.96 5.42
N VAL A 249 1.32 20.72 4.21
CA VAL A 249 2.03 19.93 3.19
C VAL A 249 3.36 20.56 2.74
N LYS A 250 3.52 21.89 2.83
CA LYS A 250 4.78 22.55 2.51
C LYS A 250 5.87 22.22 3.53
N LEU A 251 5.50 22.05 4.81
CA LEU A 251 6.42 21.56 5.83
C LEU A 251 6.86 20.12 5.53
N LEU A 252 5.90 19.25 5.21
CA LEU A 252 6.20 17.86 4.83
C LEU A 252 7.15 17.80 3.62
N LYS A 253 6.91 18.62 2.59
CA LYS A 253 7.82 18.73 1.44
C LYS A 253 9.22 19.16 1.85
N THR A 254 9.35 20.14 2.73
CA THR A 254 10.65 20.66 3.16
C THR A 254 11.44 19.60 3.92
N ILE A 255 10.78 18.86 4.81
CA ILE A 255 11.39 17.71 5.50
C ILE A 255 11.82 16.64 4.50
N PHE A 256 10.95 16.25 3.56
CA PHE A 256 11.25 15.21 2.58
C PHE A 256 12.28 15.62 1.53
N LYS A 257 12.47 16.92 1.26
CA LYS A 257 13.54 17.43 0.40
C LYS A 257 14.90 17.38 1.09
N SER A 258 14.94 17.55 2.42
CA SER A 258 16.18 17.44 3.19
C SER A 258 16.50 15.97 3.46
N ALA A 259 17.33 15.38 2.58
CA ALA A 259 17.69 13.96 2.67
C ALA A 259 18.30 13.61 4.03
N ASP A 260 19.20 14.44 4.54
CA ASP A 260 19.89 14.19 5.81
C ASP A 260 18.92 14.28 7.00
N LEU A 261 18.10 15.34 7.05
CA LEU A 261 17.09 15.51 8.10
C LEU A 261 16.10 14.34 8.11
N ASN A 262 15.54 13.98 6.96
CA ASN A 262 14.56 12.89 6.88
C ASN A 262 15.20 11.54 7.27
N LYS A 263 16.45 11.28 6.87
CA LYS A 263 17.21 10.09 7.31
C LYS A 263 17.40 10.06 8.82
N GLN A 264 17.65 11.19 9.46
CA GLN A 264 17.74 11.27 10.92
C GLN A 264 16.40 10.97 11.61
N ILE A 265 15.28 11.49 11.08
CA ILE A 265 13.93 11.16 11.60
C ILE A 265 13.65 9.64 11.46
N PHE A 266 14.08 9.01 10.36
CA PHE A 266 14.01 7.56 10.21
C PHE A 266 14.83 6.81 11.26
N ILE A 267 16.01 7.31 11.63
CA ILE A 267 16.85 6.71 12.68
C ILE A 267 16.16 6.81 14.04
N CYS A 268 15.62 7.97 14.42
CA CYS A 268 14.81 8.13 15.64
C CYS A 268 13.60 7.17 15.62
N THR A 269 12.90 7.08 14.50
CA THR A 269 11.76 6.14 14.33
C THR A 269 12.17 4.68 14.57
N HIS A 270 13.37 4.28 14.09
CA HIS A 270 13.91 2.96 14.37
C HIS A 270 14.17 2.76 15.87
N GLY A 271 14.75 3.76 16.54
CA GLY A 271 14.96 3.78 18.00
C GLY A 271 13.66 3.60 18.79
N ILE A 272 12.64 4.39 18.46
CA ILE A 272 11.29 4.30 19.05
C ILE A 272 10.75 2.87 18.93
N LEU A 273 10.79 2.28 17.73
CA LEU A 273 10.27 0.94 17.53
C LEU A 273 11.10 -0.13 18.23
N LYS A 274 12.42 0.01 18.27
CA LYS A 274 13.29 -0.91 19.01
C LYS A 274 12.91 -0.94 20.49
N LEU A 275 12.77 0.23 21.12
CA LEU A 275 12.37 0.35 22.52
C LEU A 275 10.92 -0.12 22.75
N PHE A 276 10.02 0.17 21.81
CA PHE A 276 8.65 -0.34 21.85
C PHE A 276 8.63 -1.87 21.88
N PHE A 277 9.40 -2.54 21.02
CA PHE A 277 9.45 -4.00 20.96
C PHE A 277 10.21 -4.65 22.13
N GLN A 278 10.98 -3.87 22.89
CA GLN A 278 11.63 -4.26 24.15
C GLN A 278 10.75 -4.01 25.39
N ASP A 279 9.60 -3.36 25.24
CA ASP A 279 8.65 -3.19 26.35
C ASP A 279 8.12 -4.56 26.80
N SER A 280 8.18 -4.86 28.10
CA SER A 280 7.82 -6.19 28.61
C SER A 280 6.40 -6.62 28.24
N ASN A 281 5.45 -5.68 28.19
CA ASN A 281 4.08 -6.00 27.77
C ASN A 281 4.00 -6.36 26.28
N VAL A 282 4.80 -5.67 25.45
CA VAL A 282 4.86 -5.89 24.00
C VAL A 282 5.60 -7.19 23.71
N GLU A 283 6.70 -7.44 24.41
CA GLU A 283 7.50 -8.66 24.30
C GLU A 283 6.67 -9.90 24.65
N GLU A 284 5.96 -9.86 25.78
CA GLU A 284 5.04 -10.93 26.16
C GLU A 284 3.89 -11.11 25.17
N ALA A 285 3.39 -10.01 24.60
CA ALA A 285 2.27 -10.05 23.68
C ALA A 285 2.62 -10.53 22.28
N LYS A 286 3.86 -10.29 21.84
CA LYS A 286 4.36 -10.71 20.52
C LYS A 286 4.87 -12.14 20.52
N ARG A 287 5.53 -12.59 21.61
CA ARG A 287 6.20 -13.91 21.73
C ARG A 287 6.68 -14.40 20.36
N GLU A 288 6.26 -15.58 19.91
CA GLU A 288 6.67 -16.19 18.64
C GLU A 288 5.81 -15.75 17.43
N ASN A 289 4.78 -14.92 17.62
CA ASN A 289 3.85 -14.53 16.57
C ASN A 289 3.77 -13.01 16.37
N LEU A 290 4.89 -12.42 15.95
CA LEU A 290 4.97 -11.00 15.59
C LEU A 290 3.95 -10.61 14.50
N ARG A 291 3.74 -11.49 13.51
CA ARG A 291 2.74 -11.29 12.45
C ARG A 291 1.34 -11.09 13.06
N GLY A 292 0.89 -12.02 13.88
CA GLY A 292 -0.42 -11.97 14.52
C GLY A 292 -0.54 -10.82 15.51
N PHE A 293 0.55 -10.45 16.19
CA PHE A 293 0.60 -9.27 17.04
C PHE A 293 0.30 -8.00 16.24
N ILE A 294 1.01 -7.75 15.14
CA ILE A 294 0.78 -6.56 14.31
C ILE A 294 -0.64 -6.55 13.73
N GLN A 295 -1.12 -7.69 13.21
CA GLN A 295 -2.43 -7.76 12.55
C GLN A 295 -3.63 -7.54 13.49
N ASN A 296 -3.50 -7.93 14.77
CA ASN A 296 -4.64 -7.99 15.68
C ASN A 296 -4.55 -7.03 16.86
N LYS A 297 -3.33 -6.63 17.26
CA LYS A 297 -3.11 -5.85 18.49
C LYS A 297 -2.67 -4.40 18.23
N MET A 298 -2.03 -4.13 17.08
CA MET A 298 -1.54 -2.78 16.72
C MET A 298 -2.61 -1.92 16.04
N LYS A 299 -3.66 -1.57 16.79
CA LYS A 299 -4.76 -0.68 16.35
C LYS A 299 -4.79 0.57 17.25
N LYS A 300 -5.00 1.75 16.68
CA LYS A 300 -5.21 3.01 17.44
C LYS A 300 -6.27 2.80 18.54
N GLY A 301 -5.97 3.28 19.74
CA GLY A 301 -6.82 3.13 20.93
C GLY A 301 -6.64 1.83 21.73
N THR A 302 -5.75 0.92 21.33
CA THR A 302 -5.43 -0.26 22.15
C THR A 302 -4.30 0.03 23.16
N LYS A 303 -4.17 -0.83 24.18
CA LYS A 303 -3.04 -0.78 25.14
C LYS A 303 -1.68 -0.68 24.44
N TYR A 304 -1.45 -1.47 23.41
CA TYR A 304 -0.15 -1.51 22.72
C TYR A 304 0.09 -0.25 21.89
N TRP A 305 -0.96 0.31 21.31
CA TRP A 305 -0.86 1.61 20.65
C TRP A 305 -0.52 2.73 21.63
N ALA A 306 -1.15 2.75 22.82
CA ALA A 306 -0.82 3.72 23.87
C ALA A 306 0.64 3.59 24.36
N ILE A 307 1.19 2.37 24.41
CA ILE A 307 2.62 2.17 24.69
C ILE A 307 3.48 2.81 23.58
N LEU A 308 3.13 2.61 22.31
CA LEU A 308 3.84 3.23 21.18
C LEU A 308 3.78 4.76 21.24
N GLU A 309 2.60 5.35 21.49
CA GLU A 309 2.43 6.79 21.66
C GLU A 309 3.27 7.33 22.81
N ARG A 310 3.30 6.62 23.95
CA ARG A 310 4.18 6.99 25.07
C ARG A 310 5.65 6.95 24.67
N ARG A 311 6.10 5.97 23.88
CA ARG A 311 7.49 5.90 23.40
C ARG A 311 7.82 7.06 22.47
N VAL A 312 6.90 7.43 21.58
CA VAL A 312 7.03 8.62 20.73
C VAL A 312 7.19 9.89 21.57
N GLN A 313 6.37 10.06 22.60
CA GLN A 313 6.42 11.24 23.47
C GLN A 313 7.70 11.31 24.31
N LEU A 314 8.22 10.16 24.75
CA LEU A 314 9.51 10.11 25.44
C LEU A 314 10.65 10.51 24.50
N GLU A 315 10.69 9.95 23.28
CA GLU A 315 11.70 10.32 22.28
C GLU A 315 11.72 11.83 22.02
N ILE A 316 10.56 12.49 21.91
CA ILE A 316 10.49 13.95 21.69
C ILE A 316 11.12 14.72 22.86
N ARG A 317 10.86 14.31 24.10
CA ARG A 317 11.41 14.96 25.30
C ARG A 317 12.91 14.75 25.41
N ASP A 318 13.37 13.55 25.06
CA ASP A 318 14.77 13.17 25.16
C ASP A 318 15.59 13.72 23.98
N LEU A 319 14.95 14.07 22.86
CA LEU A 319 15.61 14.55 21.64
C LEU A 319 16.51 15.78 21.86
N GLU A 320 16.08 16.73 22.70
CA GLU A 320 16.88 17.93 23.03
C GLU A 320 18.21 17.56 23.70
N ILE A 321 18.21 16.49 24.50
CA ILE A 321 19.35 16.03 25.28
C ILE A 321 20.21 15.07 24.45
N GLU A 322 19.59 14.10 23.77
CA GLU A 322 20.28 13.03 23.06
C GLU A 322 20.79 13.46 21.67
N ASN A 323 20.08 14.38 21.01
CA ASN A 323 20.48 14.91 19.70
C ASN A 323 20.08 16.39 19.55
N LYS A 324 20.77 17.24 20.31
CA LYS A 324 20.53 18.69 20.36
C LYS A 324 20.50 19.37 18.99
N ASN A 325 21.38 18.97 18.07
CA ASN A 325 21.45 19.58 16.73
C ASN A 325 20.17 19.29 15.92
N LEU A 326 19.73 18.03 15.92
CA LEU A 326 18.49 17.63 15.26
C LEU A 326 17.27 18.31 15.90
N TYR A 327 17.24 18.41 17.24
CA TYR A 327 16.19 19.11 17.96
C TYR A 327 16.09 20.57 17.51
N ILE A 328 17.21 21.30 17.48
CA ILE A 328 17.24 22.71 17.06
C ILE A 328 16.79 22.84 15.60
N GLU A 329 17.34 22.04 14.69
CA GLU A 329 16.98 22.07 13.26
C GLU A 329 15.48 21.81 13.06
N LEU A 330 14.92 20.80 13.71
CA LEU A 330 13.49 20.48 13.65
C LEU A 330 12.63 21.60 14.25
N LYS A 331 13.02 22.15 15.40
CA LYS A 331 12.29 23.22 16.05
C LYS A 331 12.25 24.49 15.21
N GLU A 332 13.39 24.91 14.67
CA GLU A 332 13.47 26.08 13.78
C GLU A 332 12.66 25.87 12.50
N LEU A 333 12.73 24.69 11.90
CA LEU A 333 11.98 24.37 10.69
C LEU A 333 10.47 24.33 10.94
N ILE A 334 10.04 23.60 11.97
CA ILE A 334 8.62 23.34 12.25
C ILE A 334 7.94 24.59 12.81
N SER A 335 8.59 25.36 13.69
CA SER A 335 8.03 26.59 14.23
C SER A 335 8.07 27.77 13.25
N ASN A 336 8.57 27.58 12.03
CA ASN A 336 8.62 28.65 11.02
C ASN A 336 7.19 29.13 10.68
N PRO A 337 6.90 30.45 10.78
CA PRO A 337 5.57 31.01 10.55
C PRO A 337 4.95 30.67 9.20
N ILE A 338 5.77 30.43 8.16
CA ILE A 338 5.28 30.05 6.82
C ILE A 338 4.48 28.73 6.81
N TYR A 339 4.60 27.92 7.86
CA TYR A 339 3.88 26.65 8.02
C TYR A 339 2.75 26.70 9.04
N LEU A 340 2.57 27.82 9.77
CA LEU A 340 1.53 27.99 10.79
C LEU A 340 0.17 28.38 10.20
N GLU A 341 0.15 28.94 8.99
CA GLU A 341 -1.08 29.23 8.27
C GLU A 341 -1.62 27.95 7.62
N LEU A 342 -2.89 27.62 7.92
CA LEU A 342 -3.64 26.60 7.21
C LEU A 342 -3.69 26.94 5.72
N PRO A 343 -3.76 25.95 4.82
CA PRO A 343 -3.93 26.21 3.39
C PRO A 343 -5.17 27.11 3.20
N THR A 344 -4.95 28.31 2.66
CA THR A 344 -6.03 29.05 2.02
C THR A 344 -6.49 28.22 0.81
N GLU A 345 -7.81 28.08 0.71
CA GLU A 345 -8.55 27.21 -0.22
C GLU A 345 -8.06 27.22 -1.67
#